data_AF-A0A956JFD7-F1
#
_entry.id   AF-A0A956JFD7-F1
#
_cell.length_a   1.000
_cell.length_b   1.000
_cell.length_c   1.000
_cell.angle_alpha   90.00
_cell.angle_beta   90.00
_cell.angle_gamma   90.00
#
_symmetry.space_group_name_H-M   'P 1'
#
loop_
_entity.id
_entity.type
_entity.pdbx_description
1 polymer ?
#
loop_
_entity_poly.entity_id
_entity_poly.type
_entity_poly.pdbx_seq_one_letter_code
_entity_poly.pdbx_strand_id
1 'polypeptide(L)'
;MTLGVDGLTVRIATALGLSLASTPLGCVSRTLDDSEAFGGDGSGEEAGSGSSSTSGSTGTGTGTATATATATATATITVGEVGEADSGPPVPMCMPSESWLEWELWWPPEPDGSCSCGESCQAEALAQWNEDNCCGSCWYVFGSVTCAEPIDGLCHYVTTMLEDGCGKGRPLFLDGRARTAEPCSRDDWGEGDSPRVEGLDERARQWLAARWARAALAEHASVASFARFVLDLVALGAPPALLAEATAAMQDEIRHARVSFALASAYAGEAMGPGPLAMDGLSAGGSAELIVRAAVREGCVEETLAAAEAELAAHRATDPAVRAALLAIAEDEARHAVLAWRFVDWALSRDPSLVAAVHDEVARAAHAASTALEAPVDPDEDAIEPELAAAHGVPSRDASRRLRARCLSHTVRPCAAAMLHAHARGRA
;
A
#
# COMPACT_ATOMS: atom_id res chain seq x y z
N MET A 1 -17.15 11.95 -15.58
CA MET A 1 -16.64 12.58 -14.34
C MET A 1 -15.17 12.19 -14.27
N THR A 2 -14.26 13.13 -14.08
CA THR A 2 -12.86 12.79 -13.75
C THR A 2 -12.88 11.92 -12.50
N LEU A 3 -12.15 10.80 -12.53
CA LEU A 3 -12.05 9.81 -11.46
C LEU A 3 -11.28 10.34 -10.25
N GLY A 4 -10.52 11.44 -10.40
CA GLY A 4 -9.46 11.81 -9.46
C GLY A 4 -9.99 11.93 -8.04
N VAL A 5 -9.19 11.57 -7.03
CA VAL A 5 -9.48 11.48 -5.57
C VAL A 5 -10.93 11.76 -5.13
N ASP A 6 -11.47 12.97 -5.33
CA ASP A 6 -12.86 13.31 -5.01
C ASP A 6 -13.90 12.42 -5.73
N GLY A 7 -13.67 12.10 -7.01
CA GLY A 7 -14.50 11.19 -7.80
C GLY A 7 -14.49 9.76 -7.24
N LEU A 8 -13.32 9.24 -6.86
CA LEU A 8 -13.18 7.97 -6.15
C LEU A 8 -13.92 7.99 -4.81
N THR A 9 -13.75 9.05 -4.02
CA THR A 9 -14.47 9.24 -2.75
C THR A 9 -15.98 9.18 -2.94
N VAL A 10 -16.51 9.87 -3.95
CA VAL A 10 -17.95 9.86 -4.25
C VAL A 10 -18.41 8.48 -4.68
N ARG A 11 -17.67 7.77 -5.54
CA ARG A 11 -18.03 6.42 -6.01
C ARG A 11 -18.06 5.43 -4.84
N ILE A 12 -17.02 5.41 -4.01
CA ILE A 12 -16.92 4.51 -2.84
C ILE A 12 -18.03 4.84 -1.84
N ALA A 13 -18.21 6.12 -1.49
CA ALA A 13 -19.27 6.52 -0.55
C ALA A 13 -20.67 6.15 -1.06
N THR A 14 -20.95 6.39 -2.34
CA THR A 14 -22.24 6.05 -2.96
C THR A 14 -22.47 4.54 -2.93
N ALA A 15 -21.46 3.74 -3.26
CA ALA A 15 -21.55 2.28 -3.24
C ALA A 15 -21.81 1.72 -1.83
N LEU A 16 -21.31 2.41 -0.80
CA LEU A 16 -21.51 2.05 0.60
C LEU A 16 -22.81 2.63 1.22
N GLY A 17 -23.55 3.46 0.48
CA GLY A 17 -24.73 4.18 0.99
C GLY A 17 -24.38 5.25 2.03
N LEU A 18 -23.16 5.79 1.99
CA LEU A 18 -22.66 6.76 2.96
C LEU A 18 -22.88 8.19 2.47
N SER A 19 -23.40 9.05 3.35
CA SER A 19 -23.36 10.49 3.18
C SER A 19 -22.08 11.03 3.82
N LEU A 20 -21.00 11.15 3.04
CA LEU A 20 -19.83 11.88 3.50
C LEU A 20 -20.19 13.37 3.53
N ALA A 21 -19.89 14.06 4.63
CA ALA A 21 -19.97 15.52 4.68
C ALA A 21 -18.92 16.06 3.70
N SER A 22 -19.35 16.34 2.47
CA SER A 22 -18.53 17.04 1.49
C SER A 22 -18.21 18.42 2.08
N THR A 23 -16.98 18.65 2.51
CA THR A 23 -16.49 20.01 2.69
C THR A 23 -16.67 20.70 1.34
N PRO A 24 -17.49 21.75 1.21
CA PRO A 24 -17.62 22.42 -0.07
C PRO A 24 -16.24 22.97 -0.42
N LEU A 25 -15.67 22.52 -1.53
CA LEU A 25 -14.58 23.23 -2.21
C LEU A 25 -15.15 24.59 -2.62
N GLY A 26 -15.05 25.56 -1.71
CA GLY A 26 -15.25 26.96 -2.07
C GLY A 26 -14.22 27.29 -3.13
N CYS A 27 -14.69 27.54 -4.35
CA CYS A 27 -13.90 28.22 -5.38
C CYS A 27 -13.38 29.54 -4.79
N VAL A 28 -12.14 29.55 -4.31
CA VAL A 28 -11.43 30.81 -4.15
C VAL A 28 -10.80 31.08 -5.51
N SER A 29 -11.45 31.94 -6.29
CA SER A 29 -10.78 32.56 -7.44
C SER A 29 -9.58 33.33 -6.89
N ARG A 30 -8.37 32.78 -7.01
CA ARG A 30 -7.17 33.61 -6.99
C ARG A 30 -7.11 34.31 -8.34
N THR A 31 -7.62 35.52 -8.39
CA THR A 31 -7.14 36.50 -9.37
C THR A 31 -5.69 36.79 -9.01
N LEU A 32 -4.77 36.37 -9.88
CA LEU A 32 -3.42 36.92 -9.92
C LEU A 32 -3.57 38.32 -10.51
N ASP A 33 -3.58 39.35 -9.66
CA ASP A 33 -3.32 40.71 -10.12
C ASP A 33 -1.83 40.99 -9.90
N ASP A 34 -1.13 41.10 -11.02
CA ASP A 34 0.18 41.70 -11.13
C ASP A 34 0.09 43.19 -10.81
N SER A 35 0.72 43.63 -9.73
CA SER A 35 1.48 44.89 -9.72
C SER A 35 2.25 45.05 -8.41
N GLU A 36 3.57 45.05 -8.51
CA GLU A 36 4.47 45.58 -7.49
C GLU A 36 4.31 47.12 -7.37
N ALA A 37 4.60 47.57 -6.15
CA ALA A 37 5.32 48.80 -5.79
C ALA A 37 4.55 50.00 -5.20
N PHE A 38 5.23 50.56 -4.18
CA PHE A 38 5.09 51.86 -3.51
C PHE A 38 4.16 51.98 -2.29
N GLY A 39 4.76 51.74 -1.11
CA GLY A 39 5.12 52.78 -0.13
C GLY A 39 4.01 53.46 0.68
N GLY A 40 4.19 53.50 2.01
CA GLY A 40 3.58 54.53 2.86
C GLY A 40 3.27 54.10 4.30
N ASP A 41 4.00 54.71 5.25
CA ASP A 41 3.78 54.68 6.69
C ASP A 41 2.34 54.99 7.14
N GLY A 42 1.95 54.48 8.31
CA GLY A 42 0.72 54.89 8.99
C GLY A 42 0.46 54.17 10.31
N SER A 43 0.97 54.75 11.39
CA SER A 43 0.72 54.47 12.81
C SER A 43 -0.76 54.37 13.22
N GLY A 44 -1.08 53.53 14.21
CA GLY A 44 -2.34 53.58 14.97
C GLY A 44 -2.40 52.56 16.11
N GLU A 45 -2.38 53.06 17.34
CA GLU A 45 -2.44 52.37 18.64
C GLU A 45 -3.85 51.89 19.05
N GLU A 46 -3.89 51.23 20.23
CA GLU A 46 -5.00 50.87 21.13
C GLU A 46 -5.60 49.46 20.98
N ALA A 47 -5.33 48.52 21.90
CA ALA A 47 -5.72 48.38 23.31
C ALA A 47 -7.15 47.84 23.51
N GLY A 48 -7.30 46.72 24.24
CA GLY A 48 -8.61 46.16 24.58
C GLY A 48 -8.57 44.76 25.21
N SER A 49 -8.45 44.74 26.53
CA SER A 49 -8.54 43.61 27.47
C SER A 49 -9.85 42.80 27.44
N GLY A 50 -9.80 41.53 27.83
CA GLY A 50 -10.98 40.74 28.18
C GLY A 50 -10.67 39.36 28.77
N SER A 51 -10.44 39.29 30.08
CA SER A 51 -10.36 38.07 30.89
C SER A 51 -11.74 37.46 31.18
N SER A 52 -11.86 36.14 31.30
CA SER A 52 -12.58 35.52 32.44
C SER A 52 -12.32 34.02 32.56
N SER A 53 -12.23 33.62 33.82
CA SER A 53 -11.89 32.32 34.41
C SER A 53 -13.11 31.69 35.09
N THR A 54 -13.18 30.36 35.21
CA THR A 54 -13.77 29.54 36.32
C THR A 54 -13.66 28.06 35.89
N SER A 55 -13.01 27.07 36.52
CA SER A 55 -12.78 26.54 37.89
C SER A 55 -13.78 25.46 38.39
N GLY A 56 -13.22 24.31 38.83
CA GLY A 56 -13.77 23.28 39.74
C GLY A 56 -14.40 22.03 39.07
N SER A 57 -14.35 20.79 39.59
CA SER A 57 -13.68 20.14 40.73
C SER A 57 -13.99 18.63 40.68
N THR A 58 -12.99 17.79 41.01
CA THR A 58 -12.99 16.46 41.69
C THR A 58 -14.18 15.47 41.64
N GLY A 59 -13.86 14.18 41.48
CA GLY A 59 -14.69 13.06 41.96
C GLY A 59 -14.12 11.66 41.69
N THR A 60 -13.57 11.04 42.74
CA THR A 60 -13.02 9.67 42.85
C THR A 60 -14.11 8.59 42.88
N GLY A 61 -13.80 7.38 42.39
CA GLY A 61 -14.68 6.21 42.55
C GLY A 61 -14.01 4.88 42.14
N THR A 62 -13.52 4.15 43.14
CA THR A 62 -13.01 2.77 43.09
C THR A 62 -14.11 1.73 42.88
N GLY A 63 -13.82 0.66 42.13
CA GLY A 63 -14.70 -0.52 42.02
C GLY A 63 -13.96 -1.74 41.47
N THR A 64 -13.56 -2.62 42.37
CA THR A 64 -12.93 -3.93 42.13
C THR A 64 -14.00 -4.96 41.72
N ALA A 65 -13.73 -5.79 40.71
CA ALA A 65 -14.47 -7.04 40.49
C ALA A 65 -13.56 -8.13 39.90
N THR A 66 -13.56 -9.26 40.59
CA THR A 66 -12.78 -10.49 40.34
C THR A 66 -13.59 -11.44 39.45
N ALA A 67 -12.96 -12.10 38.46
CA ALA A 67 -13.54 -13.26 37.78
C ALA A 67 -12.46 -14.27 37.35
N THR A 68 -12.42 -15.36 38.13
CA THR A 68 -12.18 -16.78 37.82
C THR A 68 -11.45 -17.16 36.52
N ALA A 69 -10.21 -17.65 36.68
CA ALA A 69 -9.50 -18.43 35.66
C ALA A 69 -9.88 -19.92 35.73
N THR A 70 -10.12 -20.53 34.57
CA THR A 70 -10.23 -21.98 34.37
C THR A 70 -8.88 -22.47 33.86
N ALA A 71 -8.22 -23.42 34.53
CA ALA A 71 -6.95 -23.99 34.09
C ALA A 71 -7.10 -25.47 33.72
N THR A 72 -6.61 -25.75 32.51
CA THR A 72 -6.61 -26.99 31.74
C THR A 72 -5.49 -27.94 32.20
N ALA A 73 -5.65 -29.22 31.86
CA ALA A 73 -4.83 -30.36 32.23
C ALA A 73 -3.31 -30.24 31.95
N THR A 74 -2.53 -30.80 32.88
CA THR A 74 -1.06 -30.92 32.84
C THR A 74 -0.63 -32.09 31.94
N ALA A 75 0.28 -31.83 30.99
CA ALA A 75 1.10 -32.85 30.34
C ALA A 75 2.56 -32.67 30.80
N THR A 76 3.12 -33.73 31.39
CA THR A 76 4.47 -33.76 31.95
C THR A 76 5.50 -33.99 30.83
N ILE A 77 6.46 -33.08 30.67
CA ILE A 77 7.67 -33.29 29.87
C ILE A 77 8.86 -33.38 30.83
N THR A 78 9.55 -34.51 30.80
CA THR A 78 10.83 -34.74 31.50
C THR A 78 11.94 -33.97 30.78
N VAL A 79 12.59 -33.05 31.49
CA VAL A 79 13.77 -32.31 31.04
C VAL A 79 15.03 -33.04 31.52
N GLY A 80 15.94 -33.36 30.59
CA GLY A 80 17.30 -33.83 30.90
C GLY A 80 18.17 -32.68 31.41
N GLU A 81 19.09 -32.99 32.32
CA GLU A 81 19.94 -32.03 33.04
C GLU A 81 20.66 -31.04 32.11
N VAL A 82 20.39 -29.76 32.34
CA VAL A 82 21.15 -28.62 31.81
C VAL A 82 22.00 -28.08 32.96
N GLY A 83 23.28 -27.80 32.69
CA GLY A 83 24.25 -27.30 33.67
C GLY A 83 23.86 -25.96 34.31
N GLU A 84 24.64 -25.56 35.33
CA GLU A 84 24.41 -24.41 36.22
C GLU A 84 23.73 -23.22 35.55
N ALA A 85 22.53 -22.91 36.08
CA ALA A 85 21.67 -21.84 35.64
C ALA A 85 22.29 -20.47 35.93
N ASP A 86 22.45 -19.67 34.87
CA ASP A 86 22.56 -18.22 34.97
C ASP A 86 21.19 -17.67 35.41
N SER A 87 21.03 -17.44 36.72
CA SER A 87 19.75 -17.06 37.35
C SER A 87 19.52 -15.55 37.29
N GLY A 88 19.60 -14.96 36.11
CA GLY A 88 19.09 -13.62 35.83
C GLY A 88 17.63 -13.69 35.33
N PRO A 89 16.80 -12.65 35.53
CA PRO A 89 15.59 -12.52 34.72
C PRO A 89 15.99 -12.53 33.23
N PRO A 90 15.22 -13.18 32.33
CA PRO A 90 15.54 -13.16 30.91
C PRO A 90 15.63 -11.70 30.46
N VAL A 91 16.80 -11.33 29.95
CA VAL A 91 17.00 -10.01 29.35
C VAL A 91 16.13 -9.98 28.08
N PRO A 92 15.23 -9.00 27.92
CA PRO A 92 14.42 -8.91 26.71
C PRO A 92 15.32 -8.62 25.53
N MET A 93 15.66 -9.67 24.79
CA MET A 93 16.45 -9.59 23.56
C MET A 93 15.62 -8.93 22.47
N CYS A 94 16.25 -8.15 21.59
CA CYS A 94 15.59 -7.73 20.36
C CYS A 94 15.07 -8.96 19.60
N MET A 95 13.75 -9.05 19.42
CA MET A 95 13.09 -10.16 18.73
C MET A 95 12.09 -9.59 17.71
N PRO A 96 12.07 -10.07 16.47
CA PRO A 96 11.05 -9.68 15.50
C PRO A 96 9.68 -10.20 15.95
N SER A 97 8.64 -9.43 15.65
CA SER A 97 7.24 -9.70 16.01
C SER A 97 6.56 -10.77 15.15
N GLU A 98 7.34 -11.60 14.46
CA GLU A 98 6.93 -12.45 13.33
C GLU A 98 6.35 -11.64 12.14
N SER A 99 6.56 -10.32 12.14
CA SER A 99 6.23 -9.46 11.00
C SER A 99 7.14 -9.81 9.84
N TRP A 100 6.53 -10.13 8.70
CA TRP A 100 7.22 -10.42 7.43
C TRP A 100 7.92 -9.22 6.81
N LEU A 101 7.80 -8.03 7.43
CA LEU A 101 8.55 -6.82 7.10
C LEU A 101 9.71 -6.60 8.07
N GLU A 102 9.97 -7.48 9.03
CA GLU A 102 11.09 -7.33 9.96
C GLU A 102 12.28 -8.23 9.60
N TRP A 103 13.49 -7.70 9.74
CA TRP A 103 14.76 -8.38 9.44
C TRP A 103 15.74 -8.23 10.59
N GLU A 104 16.38 -9.34 10.96
CA GLU A 104 17.47 -9.35 11.93
C GLU A 104 18.79 -9.02 11.22
N LEU A 105 19.49 -8.00 11.71
CA LEU A 105 20.78 -7.58 11.20
C LEU A 105 21.81 -7.54 12.32
N TRP A 106 23.00 -8.08 12.04
CA TRP A 106 24.16 -7.99 12.91
C TRP A 106 25.20 -7.04 12.30
N TRP A 107 25.55 -5.97 13.00
CA TRP A 107 26.42 -4.91 12.46
C TRP A 107 27.43 -4.41 13.50
N PRO A 108 28.64 -3.96 13.10
CA PRO A 108 29.63 -3.43 14.04
C PRO A 108 29.13 -2.17 14.78
N PRO A 109 29.52 -1.97 16.06
CA PRO A 109 29.23 -0.73 16.76
C PRO A 109 30.03 0.45 16.19
N GLU A 110 29.55 1.66 16.46
CA GLU A 110 30.27 2.91 16.16
C GLU A 110 31.60 2.99 16.94
N PRO A 111 32.53 3.88 16.56
CA PRO A 111 33.81 4.04 17.26
C PRO A 111 33.69 4.38 18.75
N ASP A 112 32.56 4.96 19.17
CA ASP A 112 32.26 5.28 20.57
C ASP A 112 31.58 4.13 21.34
N GLY A 113 31.37 2.98 20.68
CA GLY A 113 30.73 1.79 21.23
C GLY A 113 29.21 1.83 21.20
N SER A 114 28.60 2.85 20.60
CA SER A 114 27.14 2.94 20.46
C SER A 114 26.61 2.10 19.29
N CYS A 115 25.37 1.64 19.42
CA CYS A 115 24.65 0.96 18.34
C CYS A 115 23.78 1.96 17.59
N SER A 116 24.26 2.43 16.43
CA SER A 116 23.49 3.25 15.50
C SER A 116 23.56 2.67 14.09
N CYS A 117 22.40 2.53 13.43
CA CYS A 117 22.35 2.00 12.06
C CYS A 117 22.31 3.15 11.05
N GLY A 118 23.49 3.60 10.60
CA GLY A 118 23.65 4.61 9.55
C GLY A 118 23.47 4.04 8.13
N GLU A 119 23.70 4.86 7.09
CA GLU A 119 23.44 4.51 5.68
C GLU A 119 24.04 3.17 5.24
N SER A 120 25.29 2.87 5.60
CA SER A 120 25.94 1.61 5.25
C SER A 120 25.29 0.39 5.92
N CYS A 121 24.85 0.54 7.18
CA CYS A 121 24.12 -0.50 7.91
C CYS A 121 22.76 -0.75 7.25
N GLN A 122 22.04 0.33 6.89
CA GLN A 122 20.75 0.26 6.23
C GLN A 122 20.85 -0.38 4.84
N ALA A 123 21.90 -0.06 4.09
CA ALA A 123 22.17 -0.63 2.78
C ALA A 123 22.48 -2.14 2.87
N GLU A 124 23.24 -2.58 3.88
CA GLU A 124 23.48 -4.01 4.11
C GLU A 124 22.20 -4.74 4.52
N ALA A 125 21.43 -4.17 5.45
CA ALA A 125 20.14 -4.73 5.86
C ALA A 125 19.24 -4.96 4.65
N LEU A 126 19.20 -3.98 3.75
CA LEU A 126 18.44 -4.07 2.52
C LEU A 126 19.04 -5.06 1.52
N ALA A 127 20.35 -5.18 1.43
CA ALA A 127 21.01 -6.15 0.57
C ALA A 127 20.72 -7.59 1.01
N GLN A 128 20.87 -7.90 2.30
CA GLN A 128 20.54 -9.21 2.88
C GLN A 128 19.05 -9.53 2.70
N TRP A 129 18.19 -8.54 2.93
CA TRP A 129 16.78 -8.69 2.63
C TRP A 129 16.53 -9.07 1.18
N ASN A 130 17.08 -8.31 0.24
CA ASN A 130 16.86 -8.53 -1.19
C ASN A 130 17.42 -9.89 -1.66
N GLU A 131 18.48 -10.39 -1.04
CA GLU A 131 19.01 -11.73 -1.30
C GLU A 131 18.04 -12.82 -0.85
N ASP A 132 17.49 -12.71 0.36
CA ASP A 132 16.61 -13.73 0.97
C ASP A 132 15.11 -13.59 0.61
N ASN A 133 14.73 -12.44 0.05
CA ASN A 133 13.36 -12.10 -0.31
C ASN A 133 13.16 -11.92 -1.82
N CYS A 134 14.18 -12.22 -2.62
CA CYS A 134 14.24 -11.92 -4.04
C CYS A 134 13.03 -12.48 -4.83
N CYS A 135 12.23 -11.57 -5.34
CA CYS A 135 11.47 -11.69 -6.57
C CYS A 135 11.90 -10.48 -7.39
N GLY A 136 12.47 -10.66 -8.59
CA GLY A 136 13.15 -9.61 -9.38
C GLY A 136 12.27 -8.44 -9.83
N SER A 137 11.07 -8.33 -9.27
CA SER A 137 10.01 -7.39 -9.59
C SER A 137 9.65 -6.44 -8.45
N CYS A 138 10.08 -6.72 -7.21
CA CYS A 138 9.72 -5.97 -6.01
C CYS A 138 10.93 -5.26 -5.41
N TRP A 139 10.89 -3.94 -5.33
CA TRP A 139 11.88 -3.18 -4.59
C TRP A 139 11.45 -3.14 -3.12
N TYR A 140 12.39 -3.35 -2.21
CA TYR A 140 12.20 -3.07 -0.80
C TYR A 140 13.14 -1.93 -0.42
N VAL A 141 12.82 -1.23 0.66
CA VAL A 141 13.70 -0.26 1.29
C VAL A 141 13.75 -0.44 2.77
N PHE A 142 14.84 0.05 3.35
CA PHE A 142 14.94 0.17 4.78
C PHE A 142 13.88 1.14 5.30
N GLY A 143 13.04 0.67 6.22
CA GLY A 143 12.04 1.48 6.90
C GLY A 143 12.60 2.13 8.16
N SER A 144 12.88 1.33 9.19
CA SER A 144 13.31 1.84 10.48
C SER A 144 13.97 0.75 11.32
N VAL A 145 14.72 1.14 12.35
CA VAL A 145 15.14 0.24 13.42
C VAL A 145 14.03 0.18 14.46
N THR A 146 13.42 -0.99 14.65
CA THR A 146 12.42 -1.20 15.71
C THR A 146 13.05 -1.56 17.04
N CYS A 147 14.23 -2.19 17.01
CA CYS A 147 15.02 -2.52 18.19
C CYS A 147 16.52 -2.52 17.89
N ALA A 148 17.34 -2.09 18.84
CA ALA A 148 18.80 -2.13 18.77
C ALA A 148 19.39 -2.54 20.12
N GLU A 149 20.26 -3.54 20.15
CA GLU A 149 20.90 -4.04 21.37
C GLU A 149 22.34 -4.50 21.10
N PRO A 150 23.31 -4.11 21.95
CA PRO A 150 24.67 -4.64 21.86
C PRO A 150 24.75 -6.07 22.43
N ILE A 151 25.21 -7.02 21.63
CA ILE A 151 25.37 -8.44 22.00
C ILE A 151 26.75 -8.93 21.52
N ASP A 152 27.55 -9.46 22.44
CA ASP A 152 28.87 -10.07 22.17
C ASP A 152 29.83 -9.22 21.31
N GLY A 153 29.81 -7.89 21.49
CA GLY A 153 30.68 -6.95 20.78
C GLY A 153 30.19 -6.56 19.38
N LEU A 154 28.98 -6.98 19.00
CA LEU A 154 28.24 -6.54 17.82
C LEU A 154 26.95 -5.84 18.24
N CYS A 155 26.33 -5.12 17.31
CA CYS A 155 25.00 -4.57 17.48
C CYS A 155 24.00 -5.45 16.74
N HIS A 156 23.00 -5.95 17.47
CA HIS A 156 21.85 -6.65 16.93
C HIS A 156 20.72 -5.65 16.70
N TYR A 157 20.20 -5.62 15.48
CA TYR A 157 19.08 -4.78 15.08
C TYR A 157 17.92 -5.63 14.61
N VAL A 158 16.70 -5.26 15.04
CA VAL A 158 15.48 -5.62 14.31
C VAL A 158 15.12 -4.40 13.50
N THR A 159 15.04 -4.59 12.19
CA THR A 159 14.81 -3.53 11.20
C THR A 159 13.53 -3.83 10.45
N THR A 160 12.73 -2.83 10.15
CA THR A 160 11.58 -2.98 9.26
C THR A 160 12.01 -2.67 7.84
N MET A 161 11.72 -3.54 6.89
CA MET A 161 11.70 -3.26 5.47
C MET A 161 10.33 -2.72 5.08
N LEU A 162 10.32 -1.90 4.05
CA LEU A 162 9.12 -1.40 3.42
C LEU A 162 9.17 -1.84 1.97
N GLU A 163 8.08 -2.40 1.49
CA GLU A 163 7.94 -2.70 0.07
C GLU A 163 7.78 -1.38 -0.71
N ASP A 164 8.72 -1.07 -1.63
CA ASP A 164 8.65 0.02 -2.61
C ASP A 164 7.76 -0.40 -3.80
N GLY A 165 6.55 -0.83 -3.47
CA GLY A 165 5.45 -1.01 -4.43
C GLY A 165 5.74 -2.04 -5.52
N CYS A 166 5.71 -3.32 -5.15
CA CYS A 166 5.56 -4.37 -6.14
C CYS A 166 4.11 -4.44 -6.61
N GLY A 167 3.85 -3.80 -7.75
CA GLY A 167 2.54 -3.76 -8.36
C GLY A 167 1.70 -2.57 -7.94
N LYS A 168 1.15 -1.89 -8.95
CA LYS A 168 -0.06 -1.11 -8.75
C LYS A 168 -1.23 -2.09 -8.77
N GLY A 169 -2.29 -1.80 -8.04
CA GLY A 169 -3.52 -2.61 -8.05
C GLY A 169 -3.56 -3.63 -6.92
N ARG A 170 -4.08 -4.83 -7.17
CA ARG A 170 -4.24 -5.91 -6.19
C ARG A 170 -3.11 -6.95 -6.25
N PRO A 171 -1.98 -6.77 -5.53
CA PRO A 171 -0.89 -7.73 -5.53
C PRO A 171 -1.32 -9.11 -4.99
N LEU A 172 -0.67 -10.17 -5.49
CA LEU A 172 -0.76 -11.50 -4.89
C LEU A 172 0.20 -11.60 -3.71
N PHE A 173 -0.31 -11.51 -2.48
CA PHE A 173 0.46 -11.76 -1.27
C PHE A 173 0.42 -13.23 -0.84
N LEU A 174 1.59 -13.87 -0.76
CA LEU A 174 1.80 -15.22 -0.22
C LEU A 174 2.87 -15.16 0.87
N ASP A 175 2.56 -15.66 2.07
CA ASP A 175 3.44 -15.62 3.24
C ASP A 175 4.00 -14.22 3.52
N GLY A 176 3.12 -13.23 3.41
CA GLY A 176 3.45 -11.81 3.57
C GLY A 176 4.11 -11.18 2.34
N ARG A 177 4.65 -11.92 1.38
CA ARG A 177 5.40 -11.36 0.24
C ARG A 177 4.55 -11.22 -1.01
N ALA A 178 4.68 -10.11 -1.72
CA ALA A 178 4.14 -9.99 -3.07
C ALA A 178 4.84 -10.99 -4.00
N ARG A 179 4.09 -11.56 -4.95
CA ARG A 179 4.58 -12.54 -5.92
C ARG A 179 4.22 -12.11 -7.32
N THR A 180 5.22 -12.10 -8.20
CA THR A 180 5.01 -12.01 -9.64
C THR A 180 5.77 -13.11 -10.36
N ALA A 181 5.44 -13.33 -11.63
CA ALA A 181 6.27 -14.14 -12.50
C ALA A 181 7.54 -13.37 -12.92
N GLU A 182 8.46 -14.06 -13.56
CA GLU A 182 9.57 -13.45 -14.31
C GLU A 182 9.13 -13.19 -15.76
N PRO A 183 9.64 -12.15 -16.44
CA PRO A 183 9.36 -11.93 -17.85
C PRO A 183 10.04 -13.02 -18.71
N CYS A 184 9.40 -13.40 -19.81
CA CYS A 184 9.95 -14.34 -20.79
C CYS A 184 9.56 -13.93 -22.23
N SER A 185 10.29 -14.46 -23.22
CA SER A 185 10.01 -14.15 -24.63
C SER A 185 8.80 -14.91 -25.14
N ARG A 186 7.70 -14.19 -25.36
CA ARG A 186 6.40 -14.68 -25.82
C ARG A 186 5.64 -13.58 -26.55
N ASP A 187 4.90 -13.93 -27.61
CA ASP A 187 4.16 -12.99 -28.46
C ASP A 187 2.62 -13.05 -28.29
N ASP A 188 2.11 -13.98 -27.49
CA ASP A 188 0.68 -14.20 -27.28
C ASP A 188 0.07 -13.32 -26.16
N TRP A 189 0.90 -12.63 -25.38
CA TRP A 189 0.48 -11.71 -24.32
C TRP A 189 0.39 -10.25 -24.75
N GLY A 190 0.86 -9.86 -25.93
CA GLY A 190 0.69 -8.48 -26.41
C GLY A 190 -0.69 -8.24 -27.03
N GLU A 191 -1.47 -7.29 -26.51
CA GLU A 191 -2.68 -6.76 -27.18
C GLU A 191 -2.79 -5.25 -27.00
N GLY A 192 -3.05 -4.50 -28.09
CA GLY A 192 -3.30 -3.07 -28.05
C GLY A 192 -2.46 -2.25 -29.03
N ASP A 193 -2.61 -0.93 -28.94
CA ASP A 193 -1.85 0.02 -29.75
C ASP A 193 -0.40 0.13 -29.28
N SER A 194 0.52 0.38 -30.21
CA SER A 194 1.93 0.61 -29.88
C SER A 194 2.19 2.07 -29.50
N PRO A 195 3.04 2.33 -28.50
CA PRO A 195 3.49 3.67 -28.18
C PRO A 195 4.41 4.21 -29.29
N ARG A 196 4.52 5.54 -29.37
CA ARG A 196 5.49 6.21 -30.23
C ARG A 196 6.87 6.04 -29.62
N VAL A 197 7.75 5.35 -30.32
CA VAL A 197 9.14 5.13 -29.88
C VAL A 197 10.12 6.03 -30.62
N GLU A 198 9.65 6.74 -31.66
CA GLU A 198 10.46 7.68 -32.43
C GLU A 198 10.91 8.86 -31.54
N GLY A 199 12.22 9.08 -31.47
CA GLY A 199 12.81 10.15 -30.67
C GLY A 199 13.17 9.77 -29.24
N LEU A 200 12.87 8.54 -28.82
CA LEU A 200 13.43 7.97 -27.60
C LEU A 200 14.84 7.42 -27.87
N ASP A 201 15.79 7.75 -26.98
CA ASP A 201 17.07 7.07 -26.98
C ASP A 201 16.95 5.64 -26.43
N GLU A 202 17.98 4.83 -26.66
CA GLU A 202 17.96 3.41 -26.27
C GLU A 202 17.78 3.22 -24.76
N ARG A 203 18.35 4.12 -23.95
CA ARG A 203 18.25 4.05 -22.50
C ARG A 203 16.82 4.30 -22.03
N ALA A 204 16.16 5.34 -22.54
CA ALA A 204 14.77 5.65 -22.23
C ALA A 204 13.83 4.51 -22.67
N ARG A 205 14.10 3.90 -23.83
CA ARG A 205 13.34 2.74 -24.31
C ARG A 205 13.48 1.55 -23.38
N GLN A 206 14.70 1.19 -22.96
CA GLN A 206 14.94 0.08 -22.04
C GLN A 206 14.31 0.32 -20.67
N TRP A 207 14.42 1.53 -20.13
CA TRP A 207 13.81 1.88 -18.86
C TRP A 207 12.27 1.82 -18.91
N LEU A 208 11.65 2.36 -19.97
CA LEU A 208 10.20 2.27 -20.17
C LEU A 208 9.75 0.82 -20.37
N ALA A 209 10.50 0.02 -21.12
CA ALA A 209 10.22 -1.41 -21.30
C ALA A 209 10.21 -2.16 -19.97
N ALA A 210 11.24 -1.97 -19.14
CA ALA A 210 11.32 -2.57 -17.82
C ALA A 210 10.19 -2.10 -16.89
N ARG A 211 9.83 -0.81 -16.96
CA ARG A 211 8.74 -0.24 -16.14
C ARG A 211 7.38 -0.83 -16.51
N TRP A 212 7.09 -0.96 -17.80
CA TRP A 212 5.84 -1.55 -18.30
C TRP A 212 5.79 -3.07 -18.13
N ALA A 213 6.93 -3.77 -18.25
CA ALA A 213 7.01 -5.20 -17.95
C ALA A 213 6.71 -5.48 -16.49
N ARG A 214 7.25 -4.67 -15.56
CA ARG A 214 6.92 -4.76 -14.12
C ARG A 214 5.43 -4.55 -13.86
N ALA A 215 4.82 -3.54 -14.50
CA ALA A 215 3.38 -3.34 -14.41
C ALA A 215 2.62 -4.57 -14.92
N ALA A 216 2.96 -5.08 -16.10
CA ALA A 216 2.31 -6.23 -16.71
C ALA A 216 2.38 -7.51 -15.84
N LEU A 217 3.52 -7.73 -15.18
CA LEU A 217 3.72 -8.85 -14.27
C LEU A 217 2.90 -8.71 -12.98
N ALA A 218 2.70 -7.48 -12.49
CA ALA A 218 1.82 -7.21 -11.36
C ALA A 218 0.35 -7.48 -11.71
N GLU A 219 -0.14 -6.99 -12.86
CA GLU A 219 -1.50 -7.27 -13.31
C GLU A 219 -1.72 -8.78 -13.53
N HIS A 220 -0.72 -9.48 -14.09
CA HIS A 220 -0.75 -10.93 -14.23
C HIS A 220 -0.85 -11.64 -12.87
N ALA A 221 -0.14 -11.16 -11.84
CA ALA A 221 -0.26 -11.69 -10.48
C ALA A 221 -1.64 -11.39 -9.86
N SER A 222 -2.23 -10.23 -10.17
CA SER A 222 -3.58 -9.84 -9.72
C SER A 222 -4.64 -10.85 -10.16
N VAL A 223 -4.48 -11.49 -11.34
CA VAL A 223 -5.35 -12.60 -11.79
C VAL A 223 -5.44 -13.71 -10.74
N ALA A 224 -4.31 -14.11 -10.15
CA ALA A 224 -4.27 -15.12 -9.10
C ALA A 224 -4.81 -14.60 -7.76
N SER A 225 -4.57 -13.32 -7.44
CA SER A 225 -5.14 -12.68 -6.24
C SER A 225 -6.66 -12.67 -6.26
N PHE A 226 -7.26 -12.29 -7.39
CA PHE A 226 -8.72 -12.37 -7.58
C PHE A 226 -9.23 -13.82 -7.68
N ALA A 227 -8.48 -14.76 -8.26
CA ALA A 227 -8.87 -16.17 -8.26
C ALA A 227 -9.02 -16.72 -6.83
N ARG A 228 -8.05 -16.41 -5.94
CA ARG A 228 -8.16 -16.71 -4.51
C ARG A 228 -9.38 -16.03 -3.90
N PHE A 229 -9.58 -14.74 -4.18
CA PHE A 229 -10.71 -13.99 -3.65
C PHE A 229 -12.06 -14.58 -4.08
N VAL A 230 -12.20 -15.09 -5.31
CA VAL A 230 -13.41 -15.80 -5.76
C VAL A 230 -13.66 -17.05 -4.94
N LEU A 231 -12.62 -17.84 -4.64
CA LEU A 231 -12.73 -19.02 -3.78
C LEU A 231 -13.11 -18.64 -2.34
N ASP A 232 -12.54 -17.56 -1.81
CA ASP A 232 -12.89 -17.02 -0.50
C ASP A 232 -14.35 -16.56 -0.43
N LEU A 233 -14.84 -15.88 -1.47
CA LEU A 233 -16.25 -15.48 -1.58
C LEU A 233 -17.18 -16.69 -1.58
N VAL A 234 -16.81 -17.77 -2.27
CA VAL A 234 -17.55 -19.04 -2.24
C VAL A 234 -17.54 -19.64 -0.83
N ALA A 235 -16.38 -19.71 -0.18
CA ALA A 235 -16.24 -20.26 1.17
C ALA A 235 -17.07 -19.49 2.22
N LEU A 236 -17.15 -18.16 2.08
CA LEU A 236 -17.94 -17.29 2.95
C LEU A 236 -19.44 -17.24 2.62
N GLY A 237 -19.88 -17.89 1.53
CA GLY A 237 -21.27 -17.82 1.07
C GLY A 237 -21.69 -16.39 0.69
N ALA A 238 -20.82 -15.69 -0.03
CA ALA A 238 -21.02 -14.31 -0.45
C ALA A 238 -22.15 -14.17 -1.49
N PRO A 239 -22.79 -12.99 -1.59
CA PRO A 239 -23.80 -12.72 -2.59
C PRO A 239 -23.29 -12.93 -4.02
N PRO A 240 -24.14 -13.40 -4.96
CA PRO A 240 -23.73 -13.70 -6.33
C PRO A 240 -23.17 -12.48 -7.08
N ALA A 241 -23.60 -11.26 -6.72
CA ALA A 241 -23.06 -10.04 -7.30
C ALA A 241 -21.55 -9.86 -7.01
N LEU A 242 -21.09 -10.15 -5.79
CA LEU A 242 -19.67 -10.03 -5.45
C LEU A 242 -18.82 -11.06 -6.21
N LEU A 243 -19.34 -12.29 -6.40
CA LEU A 243 -18.66 -13.32 -7.19
C LEU A 243 -18.57 -12.91 -8.67
N ALA A 244 -19.66 -12.40 -9.24
CA ALA A 244 -19.69 -11.96 -10.62
C ALA A 244 -18.73 -10.78 -10.87
N GLU A 245 -18.73 -9.80 -9.97
CA GLU A 245 -17.82 -8.64 -10.02
C GLU A 245 -16.35 -9.06 -9.84
N ALA A 246 -16.03 -9.97 -8.92
CA ALA A 246 -14.67 -10.47 -8.74
C ALA A 246 -14.17 -11.27 -9.96
N THR A 247 -15.05 -12.06 -10.59
CA THR A 247 -14.71 -12.79 -11.82
C THR A 247 -14.51 -11.84 -13.00
N ALA A 248 -15.29 -10.75 -13.08
CA ALA A 248 -15.09 -9.71 -14.07
C ALA A 248 -13.75 -8.99 -13.87
N ALA A 249 -13.40 -8.66 -12.61
CA ALA A 249 -12.10 -8.08 -12.27
C ALA A 249 -10.93 -8.97 -12.73
N MET A 250 -11.01 -10.30 -12.54
CA MET A 250 -9.99 -11.21 -13.10
C MET A 250 -9.80 -11.08 -14.61
N GLN A 251 -10.88 -10.85 -15.37
CA GLN A 251 -10.78 -10.66 -16.83
C GLN A 251 -10.18 -9.30 -17.17
N ASP A 252 -10.50 -8.27 -16.38
CA ASP A 252 -9.90 -6.95 -16.49
C ASP A 252 -8.38 -7.05 -16.27
N GLU A 253 -7.92 -7.79 -15.27
CA GLU A 253 -6.48 -8.00 -15.00
C GLU A 253 -5.74 -8.73 -16.12
N ILE A 254 -6.35 -9.73 -16.74
CA ILE A 254 -5.78 -10.38 -17.92
C ILE A 254 -5.59 -9.35 -19.04
N ARG A 255 -6.57 -8.47 -19.26
CA ARG A 255 -6.46 -7.41 -20.26
C ARG A 255 -5.40 -6.37 -19.86
N HIS A 256 -5.32 -5.95 -18.61
CA HIS A 256 -4.33 -5.00 -18.11
C HIS A 256 -2.90 -5.53 -18.31
N ALA A 257 -2.67 -6.79 -17.97
CA ALA A 257 -1.42 -7.48 -18.22
C ALA A 257 -1.07 -7.48 -19.71
N ARG A 258 -2.04 -7.80 -20.57
CA ARG A 258 -1.81 -7.89 -22.03
C ARG A 258 -1.49 -6.54 -22.68
N VAL A 259 -2.20 -5.49 -22.28
CA VAL A 259 -1.92 -4.13 -22.73
C VAL A 259 -0.56 -3.65 -22.23
N SER A 260 -0.23 -3.93 -20.98
CA SER A 260 1.06 -3.56 -20.40
C SER A 260 2.23 -4.32 -21.04
N PHE A 261 2.07 -5.60 -21.36
CA PHE A 261 3.07 -6.37 -22.11
C PHE A 261 3.21 -5.88 -23.56
N ALA A 262 2.13 -5.42 -24.22
CA ALA A 262 2.22 -4.82 -25.54
C ALA A 262 3.07 -3.54 -25.52
N LEU A 263 2.86 -2.66 -24.54
CA LEU A 263 3.66 -1.46 -24.34
C LEU A 263 5.12 -1.80 -24.04
N ALA A 264 5.36 -2.73 -23.10
CA ALA A 264 6.70 -3.19 -22.74
C ALA A 264 7.46 -3.73 -23.97
N SER A 265 6.81 -4.60 -24.74
CA SER A 265 7.38 -5.22 -25.94
C SER A 265 7.72 -4.18 -27.01
N ALA A 266 6.86 -3.19 -27.20
CA ALA A 266 7.08 -2.14 -28.19
C ALA A 266 8.27 -1.23 -27.80
N TYR A 267 8.39 -0.86 -26.52
CA TYR A 267 9.57 -0.13 -26.06
C TYR A 267 10.84 -0.95 -26.21
N ALA A 268 10.83 -2.24 -25.82
CA ALA A 268 11.97 -3.15 -25.93
C ALA A 268 12.38 -3.45 -27.39
N GLY A 269 11.40 -3.45 -28.30
CA GLY A 269 11.59 -3.93 -29.67
C GLY A 269 11.60 -5.46 -29.80
N GLU A 270 11.18 -6.18 -28.76
CA GLU A 270 11.05 -7.64 -28.72
C GLU A 270 9.82 -8.06 -27.93
N ALA A 271 9.28 -9.24 -28.22
CA ALA A 271 8.05 -9.72 -27.59
C ALA A 271 8.30 -10.23 -26.16
N MET A 272 7.48 -9.76 -25.22
CA MET A 272 7.54 -10.11 -23.80
C MET A 272 6.19 -10.64 -23.30
N GLY A 273 6.24 -11.60 -22.37
CA GLY A 273 5.08 -12.10 -21.64
C GLY A 273 5.47 -12.68 -20.27
N PRO A 274 4.50 -13.13 -19.47
CA PRO A 274 4.76 -13.70 -18.17
C PRO A 274 5.26 -15.15 -18.29
N GLY A 275 6.28 -15.47 -17.50
CA GLY A 275 6.67 -16.84 -17.20
C GLY A 275 5.71 -17.50 -16.19
N PRO A 276 6.05 -18.70 -15.71
CA PRO A 276 5.30 -19.35 -14.63
C PRO A 276 5.32 -18.50 -13.35
N LEU A 277 4.16 -18.33 -12.72
CA LEU A 277 4.02 -17.73 -11.39
C LEU A 277 4.16 -18.82 -10.33
N ALA A 278 5.01 -18.60 -9.33
CA ALA A 278 5.11 -19.48 -8.18
C ALA A 278 3.83 -19.38 -7.33
N MET A 279 3.14 -20.49 -7.14
CA MET A 279 1.84 -20.56 -6.46
C MET A 279 1.92 -21.25 -5.10
N ASP A 280 3.11 -21.64 -4.66
CA ASP A 280 3.34 -22.29 -3.38
C ASP A 280 2.87 -21.39 -2.23
N GLY A 281 2.14 -21.96 -1.28
CA GLY A 281 1.53 -21.20 -0.17
C GLY A 281 0.18 -20.56 -0.52
N LEU A 282 -0.27 -20.58 -1.79
CA LEU A 282 -1.62 -20.13 -2.12
C LEU A 282 -2.66 -21.04 -1.49
N SER A 283 -3.41 -20.50 -0.53
CA SER A 283 -4.58 -21.15 0.05
C SER A 283 -5.76 -20.19 0.04
N ALA A 284 -6.95 -20.75 -0.18
CA ALA A 284 -8.23 -20.06 -0.07
C ALA A 284 -9.07 -20.73 1.03
N GLY A 285 -10.10 -20.04 1.51
CA GLY A 285 -10.96 -20.54 2.59
C GLY A 285 -10.31 -20.39 3.98
N GLY A 286 -9.50 -19.36 4.17
CA GLY A 286 -9.00 -18.94 5.48
C GLY A 286 -10.11 -18.43 6.41
N SER A 287 -9.74 -17.95 7.60
CA SER A 287 -10.71 -17.32 8.50
C SER A 287 -11.29 -16.05 7.86
N ALA A 288 -12.54 -15.72 8.20
CA ALA A 288 -13.18 -14.49 7.71
C ALA A 288 -12.36 -13.23 8.03
N GLU A 289 -11.67 -13.22 9.17
CA GLU A 289 -10.74 -12.16 9.55
C GLU A 289 -9.57 -12.02 8.55
N LEU A 290 -8.90 -13.12 8.20
CA LEU A 290 -7.80 -13.09 7.25
C LEU A 290 -8.24 -12.60 5.86
N ILE A 291 -9.40 -13.08 5.39
CA ILE A 291 -9.95 -12.70 4.09
C ILE A 291 -10.30 -11.21 4.06
N VAL A 292 -10.91 -10.69 5.13
CA VAL A 292 -11.26 -9.27 5.23
C VAL A 292 -10.01 -8.39 5.33
N ARG A 293 -8.98 -8.82 6.07
CA ARG A 293 -7.69 -8.10 6.11
C ARG A 293 -7.04 -8.03 4.73
N ALA A 294 -7.02 -9.14 4.00
CA ALA A 294 -6.52 -9.17 2.62
C ALA A 294 -7.33 -8.22 1.71
N ALA A 295 -8.66 -8.26 1.77
CA ALA A 295 -9.51 -7.37 0.97
C ALA A 295 -9.33 -5.88 1.30
N VAL A 296 -9.08 -5.54 2.57
CA VAL A 296 -8.76 -4.16 2.96
C VAL A 296 -7.45 -3.71 2.35
N ARG A 297 -6.38 -4.51 2.51
CA ARG A 297 -5.04 -4.17 2.01
C ARG A 297 -5.00 -4.11 0.49
N GLU A 298 -5.31 -5.24 -0.14
CA GLU A 298 -5.13 -5.44 -1.57
C GLU A 298 -6.20 -4.71 -2.38
N GLY A 299 -7.42 -4.61 -1.84
CA GLY A 299 -8.58 -4.06 -2.54
C GLY A 299 -8.90 -2.62 -2.13
N CYS A 300 -9.25 -2.41 -0.86
CA CYS A 300 -9.72 -1.10 -0.42
C CYS A 300 -8.62 -0.02 -0.48
N VAL A 301 -7.38 -0.37 -0.12
CA VAL A 301 -6.25 0.58 -0.14
C VAL A 301 -5.59 0.59 -1.51
N GLU A 302 -4.97 -0.51 -1.95
CA GLU A 302 -4.12 -0.47 -3.14
C GLU A 302 -4.89 -0.22 -4.45
N GLU A 303 -6.09 -0.78 -4.67
CA GLU A 303 -6.88 -0.46 -5.89
C GLU A 303 -7.32 1.01 -5.93
N THR A 304 -7.66 1.59 -4.77
CA THR A 304 -8.03 3.02 -4.69
C THR A 304 -6.83 3.90 -5.07
N LEU A 305 -5.62 3.50 -4.66
CA LEU A 305 -4.39 4.20 -5.03
C LEU A 305 -4.05 3.98 -6.52
N ALA A 306 -4.16 2.75 -7.00
CA ALA A 306 -3.91 2.37 -8.38
C ALA A 306 -4.79 3.13 -9.37
N ALA A 307 -6.10 3.23 -9.08
CA ALA A 307 -7.05 4.01 -9.87
C ALA A 307 -6.63 5.49 -9.96
N ALA A 308 -6.28 6.10 -8.82
CA ALA A 308 -5.85 7.49 -8.79
C ALA A 308 -4.52 7.70 -9.54
N GLU A 309 -3.55 6.81 -9.36
CA GLU A 309 -2.23 6.88 -9.99
C GLU A 309 -2.31 6.67 -11.50
N ALA A 310 -3.11 5.72 -11.96
CA ALA A 310 -3.34 5.46 -13.38
C ALA A 310 -3.99 6.68 -14.06
N GLU A 311 -4.94 7.34 -13.40
CA GLU A 311 -5.53 8.57 -13.94
C GLU A 311 -4.56 9.75 -13.97
N LEU A 312 -3.75 9.94 -12.91
CA LEU A 312 -2.70 10.96 -12.93
C LEU A 312 -1.71 10.71 -14.07
N ALA A 313 -1.31 9.45 -14.25
CA ALA A 313 -0.44 9.03 -15.34
C ALA A 313 -1.09 9.31 -16.71
N ALA A 314 -2.37 8.98 -16.88
CA ALA A 314 -3.12 9.27 -18.10
C ALA A 314 -3.24 10.77 -18.39
N HIS A 315 -3.39 11.60 -17.36
CA HIS A 315 -3.46 13.05 -17.51
C HIS A 315 -2.13 13.68 -17.92
N ARG A 316 -1.01 13.05 -17.55
CA ARG A 316 0.33 13.51 -17.90
C ARG A 316 0.86 12.90 -19.20
N ALA A 317 0.37 11.73 -19.57
CA ALA A 317 0.74 11.06 -20.81
C ALA A 317 0.29 11.87 -22.03
N THR A 318 1.22 12.10 -22.96
CA THR A 318 0.94 12.70 -24.27
C THR A 318 1.00 11.67 -25.39
N ASP A 319 1.64 10.51 -25.15
CA ASP A 319 1.53 9.37 -26.03
C ASP A 319 0.08 8.82 -26.03
N PRO A 320 -0.56 8.70 -27.21
CA PRO A 320 -1.97 8.33 -27.29
C PRO A 320 -2.25 6.88 -26.86
N ALA A 321 -1.35 5.95 -27.17
CA ALA A 321 -1.54 4.54 -26.82
C ALA A 321 -1.43 4.34 -25.31
N VAL A 322 -0.39 4.92 -24.71
CA VAL A 322 -0.19 4.92 -23.25
C VAL A 322 -1.36 5.58 -22.52
N ARG A 323 -1.77 6.77 -22.99
CA ARG A 323 -2.88 7.50 -22.37
C ARG A 323 -4.19 6.71 -22.43
N ALA A 324 -4.48 6.06 -23.57
CA ALA A 324 -5.69 5.25 -23.72
C ALA A 324 -5.68 4.04 -22.77
N ALA A 325 -4.55 3.34 -22.68
CA ALA A 325 -4.35 2.21 -21.76
C ALA A 325 -4.60 2.62 -20.30
N LEU A 326 -3.95 3.70 -19.85
CA LEU A 326 -4.05 4.18 -18.47
C LEU A 326 -5.44 4.69 -18.10
N LEU A 327 -6.18 5.29 -19.03
CA LEU A 327 -7.57 5.69 -18.78
C LEU A 327 -8.50 4.49 -18.60
N ALA A 328 -8.30 3.42 -19.37
CA ALA A 328 -9.06 2.19 -19.22
C ALA A 328 -8.76 1.55 -17.86
N ILE A 329 -7.47 1.32 -17.57
CA ILE A 329 -7.00 0.78 -16.29
C ILE A 329 -7.57 1.59 -15.11
N ALA A 330 -7.48 2.93 -15.15
CA ALA A 330 -7.97 3.77 -14.06
C ALA A 330 -9.48 3.58 -13.76
N GLU A 331 -10.31 3.40 -14.79
CA GLU A 331 -11.75 3.15 -14.63
C GLU A 331 -12.01 1.75 -14.07
N ASP A 332 -11.24 0.77 -14.50
CA ASP A 332 -11.35 -0.62 -14.07
C ASP A 332 -10.90 -0.77 -12.60
N GLU A 333 -9.76 -0.20 -12.22
CA GLU A 333 -9.30 -0.18 -10.83
C GLU A 333 -10.26 0.56 -9.90
N ALA A 334 -10.93 1.60 -10.38
CA ALA A 334 -11.97 2.25 -9.60
C ALA A 334 -13.16 1.32 -9.33
N ARG A 335 -13.50 0.43 -10.27
CA ARG A 335 -14.52 -0.63 -10.05
C ARG A 335 -14.01 -1.68 -9.07
N HIS A 336 -12.74 -2.07 -9.16
CA HIS A 336 -12.12 -3.04 -8.26
C HIS A 336 -12.08 -2.55 -6.80
N ALA A 337 -11.70 -1.28 -6.61
CA ALA A 337 -11.76 -0.62 -5.31
C ALA A 337 -13.18 -0.69 -4.72
N VAL A 338 -14.20 -0.27 -5.50
CA VAL A 338 -15.61 -0.31 -5.08
C VAL A 338 -16.05 -1.72 -4.69
N LEU A 339 -15.66 -2.75 -5.45
CA LEU A 339 -15.93 -4.14 -5.13
C LEU A 339 -15.36 -4.53 -3.76
N ALA A 340 -14.10 -4.17 -3.49
CA ALA A 340 -13.46 -4.47 -2.20
C ALA A 340 -14.19 -3.79 -1.04
N TRP A 341 -14.53 -2.51 -1.16
CA TRP A 341 -15.29 -1.78 -0.16
C TRP A 341 -16.66 -2.41 0.12
N ARG A 342 -17.40 -2.82 -0.93
CA ARG A 342 -18.69 -3.51 -0.80
C ARG A 342 -18.56 -4.87 -0.13
N PHE A 343 -17.49 -5.61 -0.42
CA PHE A 343 -17.21 -6.86 0.24
C PHE A 343 -16.97 -6.66 1.74
N VAL A 344 -16.11 -5.71 2.12
CA VAL A 344 -15.82 -5.44 3.54
C VAL A 344 -17.08 -4.99 4.27
N ASP A 345 -17.89 -4.12 3.67
CA ASP A 345 -19.17 -3.69 4.24
C ASP A 345 -20.15 -4.85 4.47
N TRP A 346 -20.26 -5.75 3.49
CA TRP A 346 -21.06 -6.96 3.60
C TRP A 346 -20.52 -7.90 4.71
N ALA A 347 -19.20 -8.10 4.77
CA ALA A 347 -18.59 -8.96 5.78
C ALA A 347 -18.84 -8.43 7.20
N LEU A 348 -18.70 -7.11 7.41
CA LEU A 348 -19.02 -6.45 8.69
C LEU A 348 -20.50 -6.59 9.07
N SER A 349 -21.41 -6.57 8.09
CA SER A 349 -22.85 -6.79 8.35
C SER A 349 -23.18 -8.21 8.79
N ARG A 350 -22.35 -9.18 8.39
CA ARG A 350 -22.49 -10.61 8.74
C ARG A 350 -21.85 -10.92 10.09
N ASP A 351 -20.69 -10.32 10.34
CA ASP A 351 -19.91 -10.52 11.55
C ASP A 351 -19.33 -9.19 12.06
N PRO A 352 -20.02 -8.55 13.01
CA PRO A 352 -19.55 -7.31 13.63
C PRO A 352 -18.25 -7.46 14.44
N SER A 353 -17.81 -8.68 14.77
CA SER A 353 -16.54 -8.88 15.48
C SER A 353 -15.32 -8.48 14.63
N LEU A 354 -15.49 -8.43 13.30
CA LEU A 354 -14.46 -8.06 12.33
C LEU A 354 -14.14 -6.55 12.31
N VAL A 355 -14.91 -5.71 13.00
CA VAL A 355 -14.73 -4.25 13.02
C VAL A 355 -13.32 -3.84 13.47
N ALA A 356 -12.80 -4.45 14.54
CA ALA A 356 -11.46 -4.16 15.03
C ALA A 356 -10.39 -4.57 14.01
N ALA A 357 -10.55 -5.74 13.40
CA ALA A 357 -9.62 -6.23 12.38
C ALA A 357 -9.55 -5.29 11.16
N VAL A 358 -10.70 -4.79 10.68
CA VAL A 358 -10.75 -3.82 9.59
C VAL A 358 -10.10 -2.50 9.99
N HIS A 359 -10.42 -1.97 11.17
CA HIS A 359 -9.82 -0.72 11.66
C HIS A 359 -8.28 -0.80 11.69
N ASP A 360 -7.74 -1.87 12.27
CA ASP A 360 -6.31 -2.05 12.43
C ASP A 360 -5.62 -2.29 11.08
N GLU A 361 -6.26 -3.04 10.18
CA GLU A 361 -5.71 -3.26 8.84
C GLU A 361 -5.72 -1.98 8.00
N VAL A 362 -6.77 -1.16 8.05
CA VAL A 362 -6.79 0.14 7.36
C VAL A 362 -5.64 1.02 7.84
N ALA A 363 -5.39 1.07 9.15
CA ALA A 363 -4.28 1.84 9.71
C ALA A 363 -2.92 1.32 9.24
N ARG A 364 -2.71 0.00 9.30
CA ARG A 364 -1.46 -0.65 8.85
C ARG A 364 -1.22 -0.48 7.35
N ALA A 365 -2.22 -0.78 6.52
CA ALA A 365 -2.12 -0.66 5.07
C ALA A 365 -1.95 0.80 4.63
N ALA A 366 -2.66 1.75 5.24
CA ALA A 366 -2.47 3.18 4.94
C ALA A 366 -1.09 3.69 5.35
N HIS A 367 -0.50 3.16 6.43
CA HIS A 367 0.86 3.51 6.82
C HIS A 367 1.87 2.96 5.81
N ALA A 368 1.80 1.66 5.50
CA ALA A 368 2.67 1.03 4.50
C ALA A 368 2.59 1.75 3.14
N ALA A 369 1.38 2.08 2.68
CA ALA A 369 1.17 2.79 1.43
C ALA A 369 1.70 4.24 1.44
N SER A 370 1.83 4.88 2.61
CA SER A 370 2.35 6.24 2.75
C SER A 370 3.88 6.30 2.65
N THR A 371 4.56 5.25 3.10
CA THR A 371 6.03 5.18 3.16
C THR A 371 6.63 4.45 1.95
N ALA A 372 5.84 3.70 1.19
CA ALA A 372 6.28 2.95 0.00
C ALA A 372 7.13 3.79 -0.98
N LEU A 373 6.79 5.07 -1.21
CA LEU A 373 7.50 5.92 -2.18
C LEU A 373 8.68 6.72 -1.61
N GLU A 374 9.05 6.52 -0.34
CA GLU A 374 10.19 7.20 0.30
C GLU A 374 11.56 6.59 -0.05
N ALA A 375 11.55 5.51 -0.84
CA ALA A 375 12.71 4.80 -1.33
C ALA A 375 13.69 5.64 -2.18
N PRO A 376 15.00 5.28 -2.19
CA PRO A 376 15.97 5.82 -3.13
C PRO A 376 15.52 5.61 -4.58
N VAL A 377 15.80 6.59 -5.42
CA VAL A 377 15.44 6.54 -6.85
C VAL A 377 16.33 5.54 -7.56
N ASP A 378 15.76 4.79 -8.50
CA ASP A 378 16.52 3.98 -9.44
C ASP A 378 17.50 4.91 -10.20
N PRO A 379 18.81 4.66 -10.19
CA PRO A 379 19.78 5.51 -10.89
C PRO A 379 19.46 5.69 -12.38
N ASP A 380 18.81 4.70 -12.99
CA ASP A 380 18.38 4.77 -14.38
C ASP A 380 17.13 5.64 -14.54
N GLU A 381 16.25 5.72 -13.54
CA GLU A 381 15.10 6.65 -13.50
C GLU A 381 15.56 8.11 -13.39
N ASP A 382 16.54 8.39 -12.52
CA ASP A 382 17.12 9.74 -12.37
C ASP A 382 17.76 10.26 -13.67
N ALA A 383 18.11 9.35 -14.56
CA ALA A 383 18.74 9.68 -15.82
C ALA A 383 17.73 9.96 -16.95
N ILE A 384 16.43 9.73 -16.73
CA ILE A 384 15.35 10.04 -17.69
C ILE A 384 14.75 11.40 -17.35
N GLU A 385 14.63 12.26 -18.36
CA GLU A 385 13.98 13.57 -18.21
C GLU A 385 12.53 13.40 -17.70
N PRO A 386 12.14 14.05 -16.59
CA PRO A 386 10.83 13.84 -15.97
C PRO A 386 9.64 14.09 -16.89
N GLU A 387 9.73 15.09 -17.77
CA GLU A 387 8.69 15.38 -18.77
C GLU A 387 8.56 14.26 -19.81
N LEU A 388 9.66 13.62 -20.18
CA LEU A 388 9.66 12.48 -21.10
C LEU A 388 9.01 11.26 -20.42
N ALA A 389 9.43 10.92 -19.20
CA ALA A 389 8.83 9.84 -18.42
C ALA A 389 7.31 10.07 -18.26
N ALA A 390 6.91 11.29 -17.93
CA ALA A 390 5.51 11.67 -17.76
C ALA A 390 4.71 11.57 -19.07
N ALA A 391 5.29 11.98 -20.20
CA ALA A 391 4.67 11.85 -21.53
C ALA A 391 4.36 10.39 -21.90
N HIS A 392 5.13 9.44 -21.34
CA HIS A 392 4.98 8.00 -21.50
C HIS A 392 4.35 7.30 -20.27
N GLY A 393 3.59 8.04 -19.47
CA GLY A 393 2.73 7.46 -18.43
C GLY A 393 3.43 7.16 -17.11
N VAL A 394 4.60 7.74 -16.86
CA VAL A 394 5.33 7.60 -15.60
C VAL A 394 5.46 8.97 -14.91
N PRO A 395 4.49 9.36 -14.06
CA PRO A 395 4.61 10.57 -13.25
C PRO A 395 5.81 10.51 -12.31
N SER A 396 6.39 11.67 -12.00
CA SER A 396 7.45 11.78 -11.00
C SER A 396 7.07 11.19 -9.65
N ARG A 397 8.03 10.57 -8.95
CA ARG A 397 7.83 9.99 -7.61
C ARG A 397 7.20 10.96 -6.63
N ASP A 398 7.63 12.24 -6.64
CA ASP A 398 7.04 13.27 -5.78
C ASP A 398 5.55 13.50 -6.07
N ALA A 399 5.15 13.51 -7.34
CA ALA A 399 3.75 13.67 -7.70
C ALA A 399 2.92 12.44 -7.27
N SER A 400 3.44 11.24 -7.48
CA SER A 400 2.82 9.98 -7.03
C SER A 400 2.69 9.95 -5.50
N ARG A 401 3.73 10.35 -4.76
CA ARG A 401 3.71 10.44 -3.29
C ARG A 401 2.65 11.41 -2.78
N ARG A 402 2.61 12.63 -3.33
CA ARG A 402 1.59 13.63 -2.97
C ARG A 402 0.19 13.12 -3.28
N LEU A 403 0.01 12.42 -4.39
CA LEU A 403 -1.26 11.81 -4.76
C LEU A 403 -1.68 10.71 -3.79
N ARG A 404 -0.80 9.75 -3.48
CA ARG A 404 -1.06 8.68 -2.51
C ARG A 404 -1.45 9.27 -1.16
N ALA A 405 -0.67 10.22 -0.64
CA ALA A 405 -0.97 10.89 0.62
C ALA A 405 -2.35 11.57 0.61
N ARG A 406 -2.71 12.25 -0.49
CA ARG A 406 -4.04 12.86 -0.66
C ARG A 406 -5.15 11.83 -0.75
N CYS A 407 -4.94 10.73 -1.47
CA CYS A 407 -5.92 9.66 -1.62
C CYS A 407 -6.17 8.94 -0.27
N LEU A 408 -5.12 8.69 0.50
CA LEU A 408 -5.22 8.11 1.84
C LEU A 408 -6.01 9.03 2.79
N SER A 409 -5.75 10.34 2.76
CA SER A 409 -6.38 11.30 3.69
C SER A 409 -7.78 11.74 3.30
N HIS A 410 -8.10 11.83 1.99
CA HIS A 410 -9.38 12.31 1.48
C HIS A 410 -10.34 11.20 1.00
N THR A 411 -9.85 9.98 0.78
CA THR A 411 -10.67 8.86 0.28
C THR A 411 -10.65 7.68 1.23
N VAL A 412 -9.49 7.03 1.41
CA VAL A 412 -9.41 5.75 2.14
C VAL A 412 -9.81 5.90 3.61
N ARG A 413 -9.14 6.80 4.36
CA ARG A 413 -9.42 6.99 5.79
C ARG A 413 -10.85 7.51 6.04
N PRO A 414 -11.37 8.52 5.31
CA PRO A 414 -12.75 8.97 5.49
C PRO A 414 -13.80 7.91 5.17
N CYS A 415 -13.63 7.14 4.08
CA CYS A 415 -14.56 6.07 3.74
C CYS A 415 -14.55 4.95 4.79
N ALA A 416 -13.37 4.52 5.25
CA ALA A 416 -13.23 3.55 6.34
C ALA A 416 -13.90 4.05 7.62
N ALA A 417 -13.60 5.27 8.05
CA ALA A 417 -14.16 5.84 9.28
C ALA A 417 -15.70 5.92 9.21
N ALA A 418 -16.25 6.37 8.09
CA ALA A 418 -17.69 6.46 7.90
C ALA A 418 -18.37 5.08 7.87
N MET A 419 -17.78 4.10 7.18
CA MET A 419 -18.27 2.71 7.15
C MET A 419 -18.24 2.09 8.56
N LEU A 420 -17.11 2.14 9.25
CA LEU A 420 -16.96 1.60 10.60
C LEU A 420 -17.91 2.28 11.60
N HIS A 421 -18.09 3.60 11.49
CA HIS A 421 -19.05 4.34 12.30
C HIS A 421 -20.51 3.95 12.02
N ALA A 422 -20.86 3.62 10.77
CA ALA A 422 -22.19 3.12 10.42
C ALA A 422 -22.46 1.74 11.04
N HIS A 423 -21.48 0.84 11.02
CA HIS A 423 -21.59 -0.48 11.67
C HIS A 423 -21.63 -0.38 13.20
N ALA A 424 -20.84 0.50 13.81
CA ALA A 424 -20.82 0.70 15.26
C ALA A 424 -22.16 1.22 15.83
N ARG A 425 -22.94 1.99 15.04
CA ARG A 425 -24.25 2.51 15.47
C ARG A 425 -25.41 1.53 15.27
N GLY A 426 -25.16 0.35 14.68
CA GLY A 426 -26.19 -0.55 14.20
C GLY A 426 -26.96 0.11 13.04
N ARG A 427 -26.66 -0.28 11.80
CA ARG A 427 -27.35 0.28 10.63
C ARG A 427 -28.87 0.18 10.81
N ALA A 428 -29.54 1.34 10.79
CA ALA A 428 -30.99 1.47 10.86
C ALA A 428 -31.68 0.90 9.62
#